data_AF-A0A2X2VKY5-F1
#
_entry.id   AF-A0A2X2VKY5-F1
#
_cell.length_a   1.000
_cell.length_b   1.000
_cell.length_c   1.000
_cell.angle_alpha   90.00
_cell.angle_beta   90.00
_cell.angle_gamma   90.00
#
_symmetry.space_group_name_H-M   'P 1'
#
loop_
_entity.id
_entity.type
_entity.pdbx_description
1 polymer ?
#
loop_
_entity_poly.entity_id
_entity_poly.type
_entity_poly.pdbx_seq_one_letter_code
_entity_poly.pdbx_strand_id
1 'polypeptide(L)'
;MLHGQRTVFPISLGLASSFNLEAVKTVGRVSAYEAADDGLNMTWAPMVDVSRDPRWGRASEGFGEDTYLTAIMGKTMVEAMQGKSPADRYSVMTSVKHFAAYGAVEGGKEYNTVDMSPQRLFNDYMPPYKAGLDAGSGAVMVALNSLNGTPATSDSWLLKEVLRDEWGFKGITVSDHGAIKELIKHGTASDPEDAVRVALKSGINMSMSDEYYSKYLPGLVKSGKVTMAELDDAARHVLNVKYDMGLFNDPYSHLGAKESDPQDTNAESRLHRKDARDVARESLVLLKNRLETLPLNKSGTIAVVGPLADSQRDVMGSWSAAGVASQSVTVLTGIKNALGDKGKVIYAKRGECH
;
A
#
# COMPACT_ATOMS: atom_id res chain seq x y z
N MET A 1 3.25 0.43 4.60
CA MET A 1 2.30 1.41 5.14
C MET A 1 1.33 1.85 4.05
N LEU A 2 0.05 1.47 4.11
CA LEU A 2 -0.92 1.88 3.09
C LEU A 2 -1.68 3.15 3.48
N HIS A 3 -2.12 3.24 4.73
CA HIS A 3 -2.95 4.33 5.25
C HIS A 3 -2.51 4.75 6.66
N GLY A 4 -1.20 4.74 6.91
CA GLY A 4 -0.63 5.04 8.23
C GLY A 4 0.54 4.12 8.59
N GLN A 5 1.30 4.54 9.61
CA GLN A 5 2.38 3.77 10.23
C GLN A 5 1.98 3.34 11.65
N ARG A 6 2.06 4.26 12.60
CA ARG A 6 1.60 4.10 13.99
C ARG A 6 0.23 4.75 14.15
N THR A 7 0.08 5.98 13.66
CA THR A 7 -1.21 6.63 13.50
C THR A 7 -1.89 6.11 12.24
N VAL A 8 -3.03 5.44 12.43
CA VAL A 8 -3.81 4.83 11.36
C VAL A 8 -4.91 5.80 10.88
N PHE A 9 -4.96 6.04 9.58
CA PHE A 9 -5.97 6.83 8.88
C PHE A 9 -7.10 5.90 8.36
N PRO A 10 -8.18 6.44 7.75
CA PRO A 10 -9.12 5.59 7.03
C PRO A 10 -8.40 4.75 5.97
N ILE A 11 -8.87 3.50 5.79
CA ILE A 11 -8.45 2.67 4.64
C ILE A 11 -8.54 3.46 3.33
N SER A 12 -7.68 3.18 2.35
CA SER A 12 -7.55 3.99 1.13
C SER A 12 -8.87 4.20 0.39
N LEU A 13 -9.77 3.20 0.40
CA LEU A 13 -11.10 3.33 -0.22
C LEU A 13 -11.98 4.37 0.51
N GLY A 14 -11.87 4.44 1.83
CA GLY A 14 -12.49 5.49 2.63
C GLY A 14 -11.86 6.85 2.35
N LEU A 15 -10.52 6.91 2.33
CA LEU A 15 -9.80 8.14 1.96
C LEU A 15 -10.21 8.66 0.58
N ALA A 16 -10.41 7.77 -0.40
CA ALA A 16 -10.86 8.14 -1.75
C ALA A 16 -12.23 8.85 -1.75
N SER A 17 -13.10 8.47 -0.81
CA SER A 17 -14.44 9.07 -0.67
C SER A 17 -14.40 10.53 -0.21
N SER A 18 -13.23 11.05 0.19
CA SER A 18 -13.06 12.48 0.48
C SER A 18 -12.98 13.36 -0.77
N PHE A 19 -12.61 12.79 -1.93
CA PHE A 19 -12.29 13.55 -3.15
C PHE A 19 -11.31 14.73 -2.91
N ASN A 20 -10.48 14.62 -1.86
CA ASN A 20 -9.65 15.71 -1.37
C ASN A 20 -8.17 15.33 -1.40
N LEU A 21 -7.42 15.92 -2.33
CA LEU A 21 -5.99 15.66 -2.46
C LEU A 21 -5.18 16.16 -1.26
N GLU A 22 -5.63 17.18 -0.52
CA GLU A 22 -4.94 17.63 0.71
C GLU A 22 -5.09 16.60 1.83
N ALA A 23 -6.20 15.87 1.90
CA ALA A 23 -6.35 14.74 2.80
C ALA A 23 -5.35 13.63 2.44
N VAL A 24 -5.21 13.29 1.16
CA VAL A 24 -4.23 12.32 0.67
C VAL A 24 -2.80 12.76 1.00
N LYS A 25 -2.46 14.03 0.78
CA LYS A 25 -1.15 14.59 1.16
C LYS A 25 -0.87 14.47 2.64
N THR A 26 -1.87 14.74 3.48
CA THR A 26 -1.76 14.62 4.95
C THR A 26 -1.44 13.17 5.33
N VAL A 27 -2.19 12.20 4.80
CA VAL A 27 -1.94 10.77 5.03
C VAL A 27 -0.53 10.39 4.61
N GLY A 28 -0.13 10.75 3.39
CA GLY A 28 1.21 10.43 2.87
C GLY A 28 2.34 11.06 3.70
N ARG A 29 2.21 12.33 4.08
CA ARG A 29 3.24 13.04 4.86
C ARG A 29 3.38 12.51 6.27
N VAL A 30 2.26 12.29 6.98
CA VAL A 30 2.29 11.76 8.34
C VAL A 30 2.82 10.33 8.33
N SER A 31 2.36 9.49 7.40
CA SER A 31 2.85 8.11 7.28
C SER A 31 4.35 8.05 7.00
N ALA A 32 4.84 8.86 6.06
CA ALA A 32 6.27 8.93 5.74
C ALA A 32 7.10 9.44 6.92
N TYR A 33 6.63 10.48 7.61
CA TYR A 33 7.28 11.01 8.80
C TYR A 33 7.42 9.92 9.87
N GLU A 34 6.32 9.26 10.23
CA GLU A 34 6.34 8.24 11.29
C GLU A 34 7.22 7.05 10.95
N ALA A 35 7.24 6.61 9.69
CA ALA A 35 8.09 5.50 9.25
C ALA A 35 9.57 5.86 9.22
N ALA A 36 9.91 7.01 8.64
CA ALA A 36 11.29 7.45 8.58
C ALA A 36 11.82 7.70 10.00
N ASP A 37 10.97 8.19 10.92
CA ASP A 37 11.29 8.34 12.35
C ASP A 37 11.43 6.98 13.07
N ASP A 38 10.91 5.89 12.49
CA ASP A 38 11.12 4.51 12.95
C ASP A 38 12.23 3.77 12.16
N GLY A 39 12.98 4.47 11.31
CA GLY A 39 14.11 3.91 10.54
C GLY A 39 13.76 3.25 9.21
N LEU A 40 12.51 3.38 8.72
CA LEU A 40 12.07 2.77 7.47
C LEU A 40 12.36 3.65 6.26
N ASN A 41 13.08 3.10 5.27
CA ASN A 41 13.50 3.82 4.06
C ASN A 41 12.52 3.68 2.88
N MET A 42 11.69 2.65 2.88
CA MET A 42 10.78 2.33 1.76
C MET A 42 9.45 1.77 2.28
N THR A 43 8.37 2.03 1.54
CA THR A 43 7.04 1.46 1.79
C THR A 43 6.45 0.81 0.54
N TRP A 44 5.75 -0.31 0.72
CA TRP A 44 4.96 -0.97 -0.34
C TRP A 44 3.59 -0.30 -0.51
N ALA A 45 3.63 0.95 -0.97
CA ALA A 45 2.50 1.83 -1.21
C ALA A 45 2.87 2.91 -2.24
N PRO A 46 1.88 3.57 -2.87
CA PRO A 46 0.44 3.28 -2.78
C PRO A 46 0.03 1.99 -3.50
N MET A 47 -1.10 1.41 -3.08
CA MET A 47 -1.83 0.43 -3.89
C MET A 47 -2.77 1.22 -4.81
N VAL A 48 -2.64 1.02 -6.12
CA VAL A 48 -3.35 1.80 -7.15
C VAL A 48 -4.11 0.91 -8.14
N ASP A 49 -4.41 -0.33 -7.73
CA ASP A 49 -5.20 -1.23 -8.56
C ASP A 49 -6.63 -0.69 -8.66
N VAL A 50 -7.09 -0.44 -9.88
CA VAL A 50 -8.51 -0.20 -10.15
C VAL A 50 -9.28 -1.49 -9.86
N SER A 51 -10.33 -1.39 -9.04
CA SER A 51 -11.15 -2.54 -8.66
C SER A 51 -12.62 -2.27 -8.99
N ARG A 52 -13.23 -3.20 -9.73
CA ARG A 52 -14.65 -3.16 -10.11
C ARG A 52 -15.45 -4.35 -9.58
N ASP A 53 -14.82 -5.19 -8.77
CA ASP A 53 -15.44 -6.34 -8.13
C ASP A 53 -15.42 -6.19 -6.61
N PRO A 54 -16.56 -5.86 -5.97
CA PRO A 54 -16.61 -5.63 -4.52
C PRO A 54 -16.39 -6.90 -3.69
N ARG A 55 -16.33 -8.09 -4.31
CA ARG A 55 -16.02 -9.35 -3.61
C ARG A 55 -14.54 -9.47 -3.26
N TRP A 56 -13.67 -8.75 -3.97
CA TRP A 56 -12.23 -8.82 -3.73
C TRP A 56 -11.84 -8.09 -2.45
N GLY A 57 -11.28 -8.83 -1.48
CA GLY A 57 -10.99 -8.32 -0.13
C GLY A 57 -10.01 -7.13 -0.10
N ARG A 58 -9.16 -7.00 -1.11
CA ARG A 58 -8.17 -5.91 -1.22
C ARG A 58 -8.72 -4.64 -1.85
N ALA A 59 -10.00 -4.60 -2.23
CA ALA A 59 -10.65 -3.36 -2.65
C ALA A 59 -10.54 -2.24 -1.59
N SER A 60 -10.37 -2.62 -0.31
CA SER A 60 -10.09 -1.69 0.80
C SER A 60 -8.77 -0.91 0.67
N GLU A 61 -7.79 -1.44 -0.06
CA GLU A 61 -6.42 -0.91 -0.16
C GLU A 61 -6.25 0.14 -1.25
N GLY A 62 -7.12 0.13 -2.26
CA GLY A 62 -7.08 1.02 -3.42
C GLY A 62 -8.03 2.21 -3.30
N PHE A 63 -8.13 2.99 -4.39
CA PHE A 63 -8.92 4.23 -4.43
C PHE A 63 -10.27 4.08 -5.18
N GLY A 64 -10.70 2.84 -5.45
CA GLY A 64 -12.00 2.53 -6.04
C GLY A 64 -11.93 2.10 -7.52
N GLU A 65 -12.97 2.44 -8.27
CA GLU A 65 -13.20 1.93 -9.64
C GLU A 65 -12.82 2.92 -10.76
N ASP A 66 -12.64 4.19 -10.42
CA ASP A 66 -12.38 5.25 -11.39
C ASP A 66 -10.87 5.41 -11.64
N THR A 67 -10.50 5.34 -12.91
CA THR A 67 -9.11 5.42 -13.36
C THR A 67 -8.49 6.78 -13.05
N TYR A 68 -9.24 7.87 -13.28
CA TYR A 68 -8.72 9.23 -13.11
C TYR A 68 -8.46 9.52 -11.64
N LEU A 69 -9.45 9.27 -10.77
CA LEU A 69 -9.35 9.46 -9.33
C LEU A 69 -8.19 8.63 -8.74
N THR A 70 -8.11 7.35 -9.11
CA THR A 70 -7.04 6.46 -8.66
C THR A 70 -5.67 6.96 -9.09
N ALA A 71 -5.54 7.45 -10.33
CA ALA A 71 -4.29 8.02 -10.83
C ALA A 71 -3.87 9.29 -10.08
N ILE A 72 -4.78 10.26 -9.89
CA ILE A 72 -4.43 11.51 -9.20
C ILE A 72 -4.15 11.30 -7.71
N MET A 73 -4.87 10.41 -7.04
CA MET A 73 -4.65 10.09 -5.63
C MET A 73 -3.38 9.26 -5.43
N GLY A 74 -3.13 8.28 -6.29
CA GLY A 74 -1.89 7.50 -6.30
C GLY A 74 -0.66 8.39 -6.51
N LYS A 75 -0.68 9.26 -7.53
CA LYS A 75 0.35 10.29 -7.75
C LYS A 75 0.55 11.16 -6.51
N THR A 76 -0.54 11.69 -5.94
CA THR A 76 -0.47 12.57 -4.77
C THR A 76 0.14 11.86 -3.56
N MET A 77 -0.18 10.58 -3.36
CA MET A 77 0.41 9.78 -2.28
C MET A 77 1.91 9.59 -2.47
N VAL A 78 2.37 9.31 -3.69
CA VAL A 78 3.80 9.20 -4.02
C VAL A 78 4.54 10.51 -3.74
N GLU A 79 4.06 11.63 -4.30
CA GLU A 79 4.67 12.95 -4.09
C GLU A 79 4.70 13.33 -2.61
N ALA A 80 3.63 13.04 -1.87
CA ALA A 80 3.59 13.28 -0.44
C ALA A 80 4.65 12.43 0.28
N MET A 81 4.68 11.11 0.09
CA MET A 81 5.60 10.23 0.83
C MET A 81 7.08 10.54 0.54
N GLN A 82 7.43 10.84 -0.72
CA GLN A 82 8.82 11.13 -1.10
C GLN A 82 9.23 12.58 -0.88
N GLY A 83 8.28 13.50 -0.65
CA GLY A 83 8.57 14.91 -0.40
C GLY A 83 9.31 15.56 -1.57
N LYS A 84 10.32 16.39 -1.28
CA LYS A 84 11.15 17.02 -2.32
C LYS A 84 12.22 16.08 -2.83
N SER A 85 12.75 15.23 -1.95
CA SER A 85 13.75 14.22 -2.27
C SER A 85 13.53 12.95 -1.44
N PRO A 86 13.67 11.75 -2.02
CA PRO A 86 13.66 10.51 -1.25
C PRO A 86 14.85 10.37 -0.30
N ALA A 87 15.88 11.21 -0.41
CA ALA A 87 17.00 11.29 0.54
C ALA A 87 16.71 12.17 1.78
N ASP A 88 15.58 12.88 1.81
CA ASP A 88 15.24 13.74 2.95
C ASP A 88 14.93 12.90 4.21
N ARG A 89 15.30 13.42 5.40
CA ARG A 89 15.17 12.75 6.70
C ARG A 89 13.80 12.13 7.00
N TYR A 90 12.73 12.76 6.51
CA TYR A 90 11.34 12.36 6.77
C TYR A 90 10.60 11.97 5.49
N SER A 91 11.34 11.58 4.46
CA SER A 91 10.79 11.02 3.22
C SER A 91 11.04 9.53 3.18
N VAL A 92 10.15 8.79 2.51
CA VAL A 92 10.30 7.35 2.30
C VAL A 92 10.10 7.03 0.83
N MET A 93 10.94 6.17 0.28
CA MET A 93 10.81 5.69 -1.09
C MET A 93 9.49 4.91 -1.23
N THR A 94 8.75 5.17 -2.29
CA THR A 94 7.52 4.41 -2.56
C THR A 94 7.77 3.23 -3.48
N SER A 95 6.96 2.19 -3.31
CA SER A 95 6.82 1.07 -4.22
C SER A 95 5.37 0.94 -4.62
N VAL A 96 5.01 1.58 -5.73
CA VAL A 96 3.67 1.48 -6.34
C VAL A 96 3.31 0.02 -6.59
N LYS A 97 2.08 -0.38 -6.30
CA LYS A 97 1.63 -1.77 -6.41
C LYS A 97 0.15 -1.91 -6.79
N HIS A 98 -0.29 -3.06 -7.29
CA HIS A 98 0.48 -4.25 -7.68
C HIS A 98 0.53 -4.33 -9.21
N PHE A 99 1.72 -4.23 -9.79
CA PHE A 99 1.88 -4.09 -11.23
C PHE A 99 1.75 -5.46 -11.94
N ALA A 100 0.66 -5.77 -12.66
CA ALA A 100 -0.46 -4.88 -12.99
C ALA A 100 -1.83 -5.57 -13.04
N ALA A 101 -2.85 -4.71 -12.98
CA ALA A 101 -4.27 -5.02 -13.14
C ALA A 101 -4.85 -5.99 -12.09
N TYR A 102 -4.22 -6.05 -10.92
CA TYR A 102 -4.53 -7.08 -9.93
C TYR A 102 -5.97 -7.01 -9.40
N GLY A 103 -6.57 -5.82 -9.36
CA GLY A 103 -7.97 -5.63 -8.95
C GLY A 103 -9.02 -6.18 -9.92
N ALA A 104 -8.61 -6.76 -11.06
CA ALA A 104 -9.49 -7.38 -12.05
C ALA A 104 -9.59 -8.92 -11.91
N VAL A 105 -9.16 -9.49 -10.78
CA VAL A 105 -9.20 -10.94 -10.54
C VAL A 105 -10.58 -11.54 -10.78
N GLU A 106 -10.63 -12.63 -11.55
CA GLU A 106 -11.89 -13.28 -11.89
C GLU A 106 -12.65 -13.77 -10.65
N GLY A 107 -13.95 -13.46 -10.62
CA GLY A 107 -14.84 -13.83 -9.52
C GLY A 107 -14.53 -13.13 -8.19
N GLY A 108 -13.68 -12.10 -8.20
CA GLY A 108 -13.23 -11.40 -6.99
C GLY A 108 -12.39 -12.29 -6.06
N LYS A 109 -11.83 -13.38 -6.57
CA LYS A 109 -11.01 -14.32 -5.80
C LYS A 109 -9.55 -13.85 -5.80
N GLU A 110 -8.99 -13.68 -4.61
CA GLU A 110 -7.58 -13.34 -4.42
C GLU A 110 -6.66 -14.25 -5.25
N TYR A 111 -5.62 -13.67 -5.86
CA TYR A 111 -4.61 -14.35 -6.70
C TYR A 111 -5.12 -14.97 -8.02
N ASN A 112 -6.41 -14.87 -8.33
CA ASN A 112 -6.99 -15.54 -9.48
C ASN A 112 -6.55 -14.92 -10.82
N THR A 113 -6.94 -15.55 -11.93
CA THR A 113 -6.67 -15.08 -13.29
C THR A 113 -7.21 -13.67 -13.54
N VAL A 114 -6.45 -12.89 -14.31
CA VAL A 114 -6.90 -11.65 -14.94
C VAL A 114 -6.80 -11.80 -16.45
N ASP A 115 -7.89 -11.53 -17.16
CA ASP A 115 -7.94 -11.50 -18.62
C ASP A 115 -8.69 -10.25 -19.09
N MET A 116 -8.09 -9.52 -20.03
CA MET A 116 -8.71 -8.35 -20.65
C MET A 116 -8.04 -7.94 -21.96
N SER A 117 -8.79 -7.21 -22.79
CA SER A 117 -8.23 -6.62 -24.00
C SER A 117 -7.16 -5.57 -23.70
N PRO A 118 -6.16 -5.39 -24.58
CA PRO A 118 -5.16 -4.33 -24.44
C PRO A 118 -5.80 -2.94 -24.31
N GLN A 119 -6.88 -2.66 -25.04
CA GLN A 119 -7.57 -1.36 -24.95
C GLN A 119 -8.09 -1.10 -23.53
N ARG A 120 -8.71 -2.10 -22.89
CA ARG A 120 -9.17 -1.97 -21.51
C ARG A 120 -7.99 -1.84 -20.56
N LEU A 121 -6.96 -2.64 -20.73
CA LEU A 121 -5.77 -2.59 -19.89
C LEU A 121 -5.15 -1.19 -19.89
N PHE A 122 -4.88 -0.63 -21.06
CA PHE A 122 -4.20 0.66 -21.18
C PHE A 122 -5.07 1.88 -20.90
N ASN A 123 -6.39 1.82 -21.14
CA ASN A 123 -7.28 2.94 -20.83
C ASN A 123 -7.72 2.95 -19.36
N ASP A 124 -7.96 1.79 -18.76
CA ASP A 124 -8.65 1.71 -17.48
C ASP A 124 -7.72 1.34 -16.32
N TYR A 125 -6.80 0.39 -16.52
CA TYR A 125 -6.05 -0.24 -15.41
C TYR A 125 -4.61 0.24 -15.30
N MET A 126 -3.94 0.52 -16.41
CA MET A 126 -2.53 0.94 -16.42
C MET A 126 -2.25 2.40 -15.99
N PRO A 127 -3.14 3.39 -16.25
CA PRO A 127 -2.82 4.80 -15.98
C PRO A 127 -2.43 5.12 -14.53
N PRO A 128 -3.04 4.51 -13.48
CA PRO A 128 -2.63 4.81 -12.11
C PRO A 128 -1.20 4.39 -11.77
N TYR A 129 -0.71 3.25 -12.29
CA TYR A 129 0.69 2.88 -12.10
C TYR A 129 1.60 3.89 -12.78
N LYS A 130 1.33 4.23 -14.05
CA LYS A 130 2.12 5.21 -14.79
C LYS A 130 2.17 6.56 -14.06
N ALA A 131 1.03 7.04 -13.55
CA ALA A 131 0.97 8.29 -12.80
C ALA A 131 1.82 8.25 -11.52
N GLY A 132 1.82 7.14 -10.77
CA GLY A 132 2.66 6.96 -9.59
C GLY A 132 4.15 6.85 -9.91
N LEU A 133 4.51 6.22 -11.02
CA LEU A 133 5.90 6.12 -11.47
C LEU A 133 6.43 7.44 -12.04
N ASP A 134 5.62 8.16 -12.83
CA ASP A 134 5.93 9.51 -13.33
C ASP A 134 6.07 10.52 -12.17
N ALA A 135 5.37 10.28 -11.05
CA ALA A 135 5.51 11.05 -9.82
C ALA A 135 6.80 10.77 -9.04
N GLY A 136 7.62 9.83 -9.52
CA GLY A 136 8.95 9.56 -9.01
C GLY A 136 9.06 8.35 -8.09
N SER A 137 8.05 7.49 -7.98
CA SER A 137 8.15 6.27 -7.17
C SER A 137 9.36 5.44 -7.62
N GLY A 138 10.37 5.25 -6.75
CA GLY A 138 11.60 4.57 -7.13
C GLY A 138 11.52 3.04 -7.15
N ALA A 139 10.38 2.48 -6.75
CA ALA A 139 10.12 1.05 -6.89
C ALA A 139 8.71 0.78 -7.45
N VAL A 140 8.55 -0.43 -7.99
CA VAL A 140 7.26 -1.02 -8.34
C VAL A 140 7.23 -2.47 -7.86
N MET A 141 6.16 -2.83 -7.15
CA MET A 141 5.93 -4.21 -6.71
C MET A 141 5.03 -4.91 -7.72
N VAL A 142 5.48 -6.06 -8.20
CA VAL A 142 4.83 -6.84 -9.25
C VAL A 142 3.68 -7.65 -8.67
N ALA A 143 2.58 -7.81 -9.41
CA ALA A 143 1.39 -8.54 -8.99
C ALA A 143 1.58 -10.06 -9.00
N LEU A 144 0.66 -10.75 -8.32
CA LEU A 144 0.65 -12.21 -8.16
C LEU A 144 -0.23 -12.94 -9.21
N ASN A 145 -1.10 -12.21 -9.91
CA ASN A 145 -1.97 -12.78 -10.93
C ASN A 145 -1.22 -13.11 -12.24
N SER A 146 -1.85 -13.97 -13.04
CA SER A 146 -1.61 -13.99 -14.48
C SER A 146 -2.41 -12.87 -15.14
N LEU A 147 -1.78 -12.20 -16.11
CA LEU A 147 -2.40 -11.22 -16.99
C LEU A 147 -2.41 -11.82 -18.39
N ASN A 148 -3.60 -12.12 -18.92
CA ASN A 148 -3.79 -12.75 -20.23
C ASN A 148 -2.98 -14.06 -20.38
N GLY A 149 -2.88 -14.83 -19.30
CA GLY A 149 -2.19 -16.12 -19.25
C GLY A 149 -0.74 -16.10 -18.77
N THR A 150 -0.08 -14.93 -18.69
CA THR A 150 1.31 -14.82 -18.21
C THR A 150 1.35 -14.24 -16.79
N PRO A 151 1.93 -14.93 -15.79
CA PRO A 151 2.17 -14.35 -14.47
C PRO A 151 3.00 -13.08 -14.57
N ALA A 152 2.57 -12.00 -13.92
CA ALA A 152 3.24 -10.70 -14.01
C ALA A 152 4.73 -10.76 -13.61
N THR A 153 5.08 -11.65 -12.66
CA THR A 153 6.46 -11.91 -12.22
C THR A 153 7.35 -12.54 -13.31
N SER A 154 6.77 -13.14 -14.34
CA SER A 154 7.45 -13.74 -15.50
C SER A 154 7.19 -13.00 -16.82
N ASP A 155 6.53 -11.85 -16.79
CA ASP A 155 6.08 -11.16 -18.01
C ASP A 155 7.11 -10.12 -18.48
N SER A 156 7.95 -10.50 -19.45
CA SER A 156 8.93 -9.59 -20.06
C SER A 156 8.29 -8.44 -20.84
N TRP A 157 7.13 -8.66 -21.46
CA TRP A 157 6.43 -7.61 -22.17
C TRP A 157 5.99 -6.52 -21.18
N LEU A 158 5.41 -6.92 -20.05
CA LEU A 158 4.98 -5.99 -19.02
C LEU A 158 6.17 -5.28 -18.34
N LEU A 159 7.20 -6.02 -17.94
CA LEU A 159 8.28 -5.52 -17.08
C LEU A 159 9.46 -4.88 -17.83
N LYS A 160 9.66 -5.20 -19.10
CA LYS A 160 10.72 -4.59 -19.93
C LYS A 160 10.13 -3.69 -21.00
N GLU A 161 9.32 -4.24 -21.91
CA GLU A 161 8.83 -3.47 -23.06
C GLU A 161 7.95 -2.30 -22.58
N VAL A 162 6.90 -2.55 -21.80
CA VAL A 162 6.01 -1.49 -21.31
C VAL A 162 6.71 -0.65 -20.23
N LEU A 163 7.16 -1.27 -19.14
CA LEU A 163 7.65 -0.53 -17.98
C LEU A 163 8.97 0.21 -18.24
N ARG A 164 9.93 -0.40 -18.94
CA ARG A 164 11.27 0.17 -19.14
C ARG A 164 11.39 0.91 -20.46
N ASP A 165 11.01 0.28 -21.56
CA ASP A 165 11.27 0.81 -22.90
C ASP A 165 10.26 1.90 -23.26
N GLU A 166 8.96 1.66 -23.05
CA GLU A 166 7.91 2.64 -23.34
C GLU A 166 7.79 3.72 -22.26
N TRP A 167 7.74 3.33 -20.97
CA TRP A 167 7.52 4.29 -19.88
C TRP A 167 8.82 4.90 -19.33
N GLY A 168 9.97 4.35 -19.69
CA GLY A 168 11.26 4.90 -19.26
C GLY A 168 11.57 4.71 -17.77
N PHE A 169 10.88 3.82 -17.05
CA PHE A 169 11.05 3.64 -15.61
C PHE A 169 12.50 3.28 -15.26
N LYS A 170 13.10 3.97 -14.28
CA LYS A 170 14.51 3.80 -13.88
C LYS A 170 14.73 3.16 -12.51
N GLY A 171 13.67 2.99 -11.73
CA GLY A 171 13.71 2.41 -10.38
C GLY A 171 13.86 0.89 -10.36
N ILE A 172 13.46 0.24 -9.28
CA ILE A 172 13.50 -1.23 -9.14
C ILE A 172 12.14 -1.89 -9.33
N THR A 173 12.13 -3.09 -9.91
CA THR A 173 11.03 -4.04 -9.79
C THR A 173 11.28 -4.98 -8.62
N VAL A 174 10.27 -5.16 -7.76
CA VAL A 174 10.33 -6.05 -6.61
C VAL A 174 9.25 -7.11 -6.79
N SER A 175 9.59 -8.39 -6.59
CA SER A 175 8.57 -9.43 -6.56
C SER A 175 7.64 -9.22 -5.37
N ASP A 176 6.38 -9.62 -5.48
CA ASP A 176 5.57 -9.82 -4.27
C ASP A 176 6.11 -11.01 -3.47
N HIS A 177 5.58 -11.20 -2.27
CA HIS A 177 6.01 -12.20 -1.30
C HIS A 177 5.94 -13.62 -1.88
N GLY A 178 7.10 -14.21 -2.20
CA GLY A 178 7.22 -15.56 -2.75
C GLY A 178 6.76 -15.70 -4.21
N ALA A 179 6.53 -14.60 -4.93
CA ALA A 179 5.99 -14.63 -6.29
C ALA A 179 6.86 -15.41 -7.28
N ILE A 180 8.20 -15.40 -7.10
CA ILE A 180 9.13 -16.17 -7.94
C ILE A 180 8.89 -17.67 -7.73
N LYS A 181 8.75 -18.11 -6.48
CA LYS A 181 8.41 -19.49 -6.16
C LYS A 181 7.07 -19.92 -6.76
N GLU A 182 6.11 -19.01 -6.82
CA GLU A 182 4.78 -19.30 -7.36
C GLU A 182 4.75 -19.49 -8.87
N LEU A 183 5.80 -19.10 -9.61
CA LEU A 183 5.93 -19.41 -11.04
C LEU A 183 5.82 -20.91 -11.34
N ILE A 184 6.25 -21.76 -10.39
CA ILE A 184 6.10 -23.22 -10.50
C ILE A 184 4.63 -23.62 -10.44
N LYS A 185 3.84 -23.01 -9.54
CA LYS A 185 2.40 -23.29 -9.43
C LYS A 185 1.62 -22.73 -10.62
N HIS A 186 2.06 -21.60 -11.16
CA HIS A 186 1.53 -21.04 -12.41
C HIS A 186 1.93 -21.85 -13.65
N GLY A 187 2.88 -22.77 -13.52
CA GLY A 187 3.34 -23.63 -14.62
C GLY A 187 4.28 -22.94 -15.61
N THR A 188 4.86 -21.78 -15.27
CA THR A 188 5.82 -21.05 -16.11
C THR A 188 7.28 -21.32 -15.77
N ALA A 189 7.54 -22.10 -14.72
CA ALA A 189 8.87 -22.60 -14.37
C ALA A 189 8.81 -24.08 -13.96
N SER A 190 9.82 -24.86 -14.34
CA SER A 190 9.87 -26.31 -14.01
C SER A 190 10.25 -26.60 -12.56
N ASP A 191 11.08 -25.75 -11.98
CA ASP A 191 11.70 -25.94 -10.67
C ASP A 191 12.21 -24.60 -10.11
N PRO A 192 12.72 -24.56 -8.86
CA PRO A 192 13.23 -23.33 -8.27
C PRO A 192 14.38 -22.64 -9.03
N GLU A 193 15.28 -23.39 -9.67
CA GLU A 193 16.39 -22.81 -10.44
C GLU A 193 15.82 -22.14 -11.72
N ASP A 194 14.90 -22.82 -12.40
CA ASP A 194 14.23 -22.28 -13.57
C ASP A 194 13.37 -21.05 -13.25
N ALA A 195 12.70 -21.04 -12.09
CA ALA A 195 11.90 -19.90 -11.63
C ALA A 195 12.75 -18.64 -11.44
N VAL A 196 13.95 -18.77 -10.88
CA VAL A 196 14.91 -17.66 -10.75
C VAL A 196 15.38 -17.17 -12.12
N ARG A 197 15.71 -18.10 -13.03
CA ARG A 197 16.10 -17.77 -14.39
C ARG A 197 15.00 -16.98 -15.10
N VAL A 198 13.75 -17.43 -15.03
CA VAL A 198 12.60 -16.77 -15.65
C VAL A 198 12.41 -15.38 -15.04
N ALA A 199 12.28 -15.26 -13.71
CA ALA A 199 12.02 -13.98 -13.05
C ALA A 199 13.08 -12.92 -13.35
N LEU A 200 14.37 -13.26 -13.24
CA LEU A 200 15.45 -12.30 -13.51
C LEU A 200 15.42 -11.87 -14.99
N LYS A 201 15.26 -12.82 -15.91
CA LYS A 201 15.20 -12.52 -17.35
C LYS A 201 13.97 -11.74 -17.75
N SER A 202 12.85 -11.90 -17.04
CA SER A 202 11.65 -11.11 -17.25
C SER A 202 11.78 -9.70 -16.70
N GLY A 203 12.72 -9.45 -15.79
CA GLY A 203 13.08 -8.11 -15.33
C GLY A 203 12.77 -7.86 -13.86
N ILE A 204 12.69 -8.90 -13.01
CA ILE A 204 12.58 -8.76 -11.55
C ILE A 204 13.97 -8.47 -10.95
N ASN A 205 14.13 -7.31 -10.31
CA ASN A 205 15.41 -6.89 -9.74
C ASN A 205 15.63 -7.39 -8.30
N MET A 206 14.56 -7.48 -7.51
CA MET A 206 14.63 -7.89 -6.10
C MET A 206 13.63 -9.01 -5.79
N SER A 207 14.15 -10.11 -5.22
CA SER A 207 13.36 -11.23 -4.71
C SER A 207 12.88 -10.95 -3.28
N MET A 208 11.58 -11.15 -3.04
CA MET A 208 10.97 -10.98 -1.72
C MET A 208 10.63 -12.34 -1.09
N SER A 209 11.25 -12.62 0.05
CA SER A 209 10.85 -13.66 1.02
C SER A 209 10.85 -15.12 0.51
N ASP A 210 11.75 -15.49 -0.41
CA ASP A 210 11.92 -16.88 -0.86
C ASP A 210 13.36 -17.42 -0.83
N GLU A 211 14.39 -16.59 -0.60
CA GLU A 211 15.83 -16.93 -0.68
C GLU A 211 16.30 -17.43 -2.07
N TYR A 212 15.43 -17.46 -3.08
CA TYR A 212 15.71 -18.15 -4.34
C TYR A 212 16.84 -17.49 -5.11
N TYR A 213 16.87 -16.15 -5.19
CA TYR A 213 17.94 -15.44 -5.90
C TYR A 213 19.31 -15.76 -5.31
N SER A 214 19.47 -15.61 -4.00
CA SER A 214 20.74 -15.91 -3.30
C SER A 214 21.17 -17.37 -3.47
N LYS A 215 20.21 -18.30 -3.50
CA LYS A 215 20.49 -19.74 -3.60
C LYS A 215 20.85 -20.20 -5.01
N TYR A 216 20.15 -19.74 -6.04
CA TYR A 216 20.24 -20.32 -7.39
C TYR A 216 20.99 -19.45 -8.41
N LEU A 217 21.05 -18.11 -8.25
CA LEU A 217 21.76 -17.25 -9.20
C LEU A 217 23.25 -17.60 -9.40
N PRO A 218 24.04 -17.95 -8.36
CA PRO A 218 25.44 -18.31 -8.58
C PRO A 218 25.63 -19.49 -9.54
N GLY A 219 24.76 -20.51 -9.44
CA GLY A 219 24.78 -21.68 -10.34
C GLY A 219 24.31 -21.35 -11.75
N LEU A 220 23.26 -20.52 -11.88
CA LEU A 220 22.74 -20.06 -13.17
C LEU A 220 23.76 -19.23 -13.95
N VAL A 221 24.52 -18.37 -13.26
CA VAL A 221 25.61 -17.59 -13.85
C VAL A 221 26.75 -18.50 -14.28
N LYS A 222 27.20 -19.40 -13.38
CA LYS A 222 28.30 -20.34 -13.68
C LYS A 222 27.99 -21.25 -14.88
N SER A 223 26.73 -21.63 -15.06
CA SER A 223 26.27 -22.45 -16.19
C SER A 223 25.97 -21.67 -17.47
N GLY A 224 26.03 -20.33 -17.44
CA GLY A 224 25.72 -19.47 -18.57
C GLY A 224 24.22 -19.35 -18.91
N LYS A 225 23.33 -19.91 -18.08
CA LYS A 225 21.87 -19.77 -18.24
C LYS A 225 21.40 -18.34 -17.94
N VAL A 226 22.13 -17.65 -17.06
CA VAL A 226 22.02 -16.21 -16.78
C VAL A 226 23.38 -15.57 -17.06
N THR A 227 23.39 -14.42 -17.68
CA THR A 227 24.60 -13.66 -17.98
C THR A 227 24.99 -12.77 -16.80
N MET A 228 26.29 -12.45 -16.67
CA MET A 228 26.73 -11.43 -15.70
C MET A 228 26.07 -10.08 -15.94
N ALA A 229 25.83 -9.71 -17.19
CA ALA A 229 25.16 -8.45 -17.53
C ALA A 229 23.72 -8.38 -17.00
N GLU A 230 22.95 -9.49 -17.08
CA GLU A 230 21.59 -9.55 -16.50
C GLU A 230 21.61 -9.40 -14.98
N LEU A 231 22.61 -9.99 -14.30
CA LEU A 231 22.79 -9.83 -12.86
C LEU A 231 23.22 -8.40 -12.47
N ASP A 232 24.20 -7.86 -13.18
CA ASP A 232 24.73 -6.51 -12.95
C ASP A 232 23.64 -5.45 -13.18
N ASP A 233 22.78 -5.64 -14.17
CA ASP A 233 21.63 -4.77 -14.43
C ASP A 233 20.67 -4.73 -13.23
N ALA A 234 20.25 -5.89 -12.73
CA ALA A 234 19.38 -5.99 -11.56
C ALA A 234 20.03 -5.38 -10.31
N ALA A 235 21.31 -5.67 -10.06
CA ALA A 235 22.05 -5.11 -8.94
C ALA A 235 22.19 -3.59 -9.05
N ARG A 236 22.48 -3.05 -10.25
CA ARG A 236 22.61 -1.62 -10.50
C ARG A 236 21.33 -0.87 -10.15
N HIS A 237 20.15 -1.37 -10.52
CA HIS A 237 18.89 -0.73 -10.15
C HIS A 237 18.70 -0.66 -8.63
N VAL A 238 19.04 -1.74 -7.90
CA VAL A 238 18.98 -1.72 -6.42
C VAL A 238 19.95 -0.71 -5.83
N LEU A 239 21.17 -0.63 -6.35
CA LEU A 239 22.17 0.33 -5.88
C LEU A 239 21.76 1.77 -6.21
N ASN A 240 21.21 2.03 -7.39
CA ASN A 240 20.70 3.35 -7.77
C ASN A 240 19.58 3.82 -6.84
N VAL A 241 18.61 2.96 -6.54
CA VAL A 241 17.52 3.33 -5.62
C VAL A 241 18.05 3.60 -4.21
N LYS A 242 19.06 2.85 -3.73
CA LYS A 242 19.75 3.17 -2.47
C LYS A 242 20.52 4.48 -2.51
N TYR A 243 21.09 4.82 -3.66
CA TYR A 243 21.75 6.10 -3.89
C TYR A 243 20.76 7.26 -3.88
N ASP A 244 19.61 7.12 -4.54
CA ASP A 244 18.54 8.11 -4.55
C ASP A 244 17.96 8.35 -3.14
N MET A 245 17.89 7.30 -2.32
CA MET A 245 17.54 7.40 -0.88
C MET A 245 18.66 8.03 -0.02
N GLY A 246 19.82 8.38 -0.59
CA GLY A 246 20.94 8.98 0.14
C GLY A 246 21.72 8.03 1.05
N LEU A 247 21.45 6.72 1.02
CA LEU A 247 22.01 5.75 1.98
C LEU A 247 23.51 5.50 1.82
N PHE A 248 24.08 5.83 0.67
CA PHE A 248 25.54 5.82 0.48
C PHE A 248 26.23 7.03 1.09
N ASN A 249 25.51 8.15 1.24
CA ASN A 249 26.03 9.35 1.87
C ASN A 249 25.87 9.29 3.40
N ASP A 250 24.69 8.90 3.86
CA ASP A 250 24.41 8.67 5.28
C ASP A 250 23.48 7.45 5.45
N PRO A 251 24.02 6.27 5.80
CA PRO A 251 23.22 5.07 6.01
C PRO A 251 22.37 5.12 7.29
N TYR A 252 22.60 6.11 8.16
CA TYR A 252 21.87 6.30 9.42
C TYR A 252 20.92 7.49 9.37
N SER A 253 20.68 8.06 8.19
CA SER A 253 19.84 9.25 8.03
C SER A 253 18.47 9.08 8.68
N HIS A 254 17.86 7.90 8.58
CA HIS A 254 16.57 7.60 9.21
C HIS A 254 16.64 7.09 10.66
N LEU A 255 17.84 6.80 11.17
CA LEU A 255 18.05 6.28 12.52
C LEU A 255 18.46 7.39 13.51
N GLY A 256 19.04 8.48 13.01
CA GLY A 256 19.53 9.56 13.88
C GLY A 256 20.72 9.13 14.74
N ALA A 257 21.01 9.92 15.78
CA ALA A 257 22.05 9.57 16.75
C ALA A 257 21.54 8.43 17.66
N LYS A 258 22.44 7.56 18.12
CA LYS A 258 22.09 6.42 18.99
C LYS A 258 21.32 6.85 20.25
N GLU A 259 21.61 8.03 20.78
CA GLU A 259 20.98 8.59 21.97
C GLU A 259 19.57 9.12 21.70
N SER A 260 19.15 9.22 20.43
CA SER A 260 17.82 9.69 20.02
C SER A 260 16.77 8.58 19.90
N ASP A 261 17.15 7.33 20.15
CA ASP A 261 16.21 6.20 20.15
C ASP A 261 15.03 6.46 21.11
N PRO A 262 13.77 6.25 20.67
CA PRO A 262 12.62 6.45 21.52
C PRO A 262 12.61 5.42 22.65
N GLN A 263 12.37 5.88 23.89
CA GLN A 263 12.18 4.98 25.05
C GLN A 263 10.97 4.04 24.87
N ASP A 264 9.93 4.54 24.22
CA ASP A 264 8.76 3.77 23.81
C ASP A 264 8.38 4.20 22.38
N THR A 265 8.57 3.29 21.42
CA THR A 265 8.19 3.48 20.02
C THR A 265 6.71 3.83 19.87
N ASN A 266 5.85 3.32 20.76
CA ASN A 266 4.40 3.49 20.74
C ASN A 266 3.90 4.64 21.63
N ALA A 267 4.79 5.50 22.15
CA ALA A 267 4.41 6.61 23.02
C ALA A 267 3.36 7.52 22.35
N GLU A 268 2.34 7.92 23.12
CA GLU A 268 1.26 8.82 22.66
C GLU A 268 1.77 10.14 22.08
N SER A 269 2.89 10.66 22.58
CA SER A 269 3.53 11.88 22.09
C SER A 269 4.04 11.77 20.66
N ARG A 270 4.20 10.55 20.13
CA ARG A 270 4.65 10.31 18.76
C ARG A 270 3.50 10.06 17.78
N LEU A 271 2.24 10.20 18.22
CA LEU A 271 1.04 10.00 17.38
C LEU A 271 0.48 11.32 16.85
N HIS A 272 -0.11 11.27 15.66
CA HIS A 272 -0.68 12.40 14.92
C HIS A 272 -2.21 12.38 14.96
N ARG A 273 -2.78 12.27 16.17
CA ARG A 273 -4.23 12.04 16.38
C ARG A 273 -5.13 13.11 15.76
N LYS A 274 -4.68 14.37 15.76
CA LYS A 274 -5.44 15.48 15.19
C LYS A 274 -5.64 15.27 13.68
N ASP A 275 -4.56 14.98 12.97
CA ASP A 275 -4.59 14.79 11.52
C ASP A 275 -5.43 13.58 11.14
N ALA A 276 -5.27 12.46 11.87
CA ALA A 276 -6.10 11.28 11.67
C ALA A 276 -7.60 11.58 11.87
N ARG A 277 -7.95 12.35 12.89
CA ARG A 277 -9.33 12.74 13.16
C ARG A 277 -9.90 13.65 12.07
N ASP A 278 -9.11 14.60 11.59
CA ASP A 278 -9.55 15.56 10.57
C ASP A 278 -9.71 14.88 9.21
N VAL A 279 -8.75 14.08 8.77
CA VAL A 279 -8.88 13.26 7.55
C VAL A 279 -10.05 12.28 7.64
N ALA A 280 -10.25 11.63 8.80
CA ALA A 280 -11.36 10.69 8.97
C ALA A 280 -12.73 11.37 8.77
N ARG A 281 -12.90 12.64 9.18
CA ARG A 281 -14.16 13.38 8.98
C ARG A 281 -14.50 13.60 7.51
N GLU A 282 -13.49 13.91 6.70
CA GLU A 282 -13.66 14.13 5.26
C GLU A 282 -13.97 12.83 4.50
N SER A 283 -13.68 11.67 5.09
CA SER A 283 -13.90 10.35 4.45
C SER A 283 -15.30 9.76 4.66
N LEU A 284 -16.13 10.36 5.52
CA LEU A 284 -17.44 9.80 5.87
C LEU A 284 -18.49 10.09 4.79
N VAL A 285 -19.16 9.04 4.30
CA VAL A 285 -20.23 9.16 3.30
C VAL A 285 -21.61 9.05 3.97
N LEU A 286 -22.40 10.13 3.92
CA LEU A 286 -23.79 10.12 4.37
C LEU A 286 -24.70 9.51 3.31
N LEU A 287 -25.01 8.21 3.44
CA LEU A 287 -25.83 7.50 2.46
C LEU A 287 -27.33 7.84 2.53
N LYS A 288 -27.83 8.22 3.70
CA LYS A 288 -29.26 8.54 3.92
C LYS A 288 -29.46 9.39 5.17
N ASN A 289 -30.31 10.42 5.06
CA ASN A 289 -30.78 11.21 6.21
C ASN A 289 -32.29 11.48 6.09
N ARG A 290 -33.11 10.67 6.75
CA ARG A 290 -34.57 10.79 6.71
C ARG A 290 -35.04 11.65 7.89
N LEU A 291 -36.04 12.52 7.66
CA LEU A 291 -36.64 13.37 8.70
C LEU A 291 -35.61 14.23 9.47
N GLU A 292 -34.52 14.62 8.81
CA GLU A 292 -33.45 15.42 9.44
C GLU A 292 -32.93 14.81 10.76
N THR A 293 -32.88 13.48 10.82
CA THR A 293 -32.44 12.76 12.02
C THR A 293 -31.01 13.14 12.41
N LEU A 294 -30.13 13.35 11.43
CA LEU A 294 -28.78 13.86 11.64
C LEU A 294 -28.71 15.37 11.32
N PRO A 295 -27.94 16.15 12.09
CA PRO A 295 -27.10 15.74 13.23
C PRO A 295 -27.90 15.49 14.52
N LEU A 296 -27.46 14.52 15.33
CA LEU A 296 -28.10 14.23 16.62
C LEU A 296 -27.90 15.37 17.62
N ASN A 297 -28.94 15.68 18.39
CA ASN A 297 -28.83 16.56 19.55
C ASN A 297 -27.94 15.93 20.63
N LYS A 298 -27.10 16.75 21.26
CA LYS A 298 -26.24 16.32 22.38
C LYS A 298 -27.02 16.33 23.70
N SER A 299 -28.11 15.58 23.76
CA SER A 299 -28.97 15.43 24.94
C SER A 299 -29.75 14.12 24.91
N GLY A 300 -30.43 13.80 26.01
CA GLY A 300 -31.27 12.59 26.10
C GLY A 300 -30.46 11.30 26.29
N THR A 301 -31.05 10.17 25.89
CA THR A 301 -30.40 8.84 25.96
C THR A 301 -30.13 8.32 24.56
N ILE A 302 -28.87 7.98 24.26
CA ILE A 302 -28.42 7.40 23.00
C ILE A 302 -28.10 5.92 23.23
N ALA A 303 -28.82 5.04 22.53
CA ALA A 303 -28.50 3.61 22.49
C ALA A 303 -27.49 3.31 21.37
N VAL A 304 -26.36 2.71 21.73
CA VAL A 304 -25.33 2.27 20.79
C VAL A 304 -25.34 0.75 20.77
N VAL A 305 -25.71 0.15 19.64
CA VAL A 305 -25.90 -1.30 19.53
C VAL A 305 -25.07 -1.86 18.39
N GLY A 306 -24.36 -2.97 18.64
CA GLY A 306 -23.72 -3.76 17.60
C GLY A 306 -22.31 -4.25 17.94
N PRO A 307 -21.83 -5.29 17.23
CA PRO A 307 -20.55 -5.93 17.54
C PRO A 307 -19.33 -5.03 17.28
N LEU A 308 -19.46 -4.06 16.36
CA LEU A 308 -18.39 -3.13 15.99
C LEU A 308 -18.37 -1.85 16.84
N ALA A 309 -19.41 -1.59 17.62
CA ALA A 309 -19.56 -0.33 18.35
C ALA A 309 -18.38 -0.06 19.32
N ASP A 310 -17.82 -1.12 19.91
CA ASP A 310 -16.68 -1.01 20.84
C ASP A 310 -15.46 -1.83 20.37
N SER A 311 -15.30 -2.00 19.05
CA SER A 311 -14.14 -2.73 18.51
C SER A 311 -12.98 -1.80 18.18
N GLN A 312 -11.89 -1.93 18.94
CA GLN A 312 -10.63 -1.24 18.68
C GLN A 312 -9.84 -1.82 17.51
N ARG A 313 -9.97 -3.13 17.23
CA ARG A 313 -9.24 -3.78 16.14
C ARG A 313 -9.81 -3.42 14.78
N ASP A 314 -11.14 -3.39 14.68
CA ASP A 314 -11.83 -3.25 13.40
C ASP A 314 -11.83 -1.81 12.90
N VAL A 315 -11.84 -0.81 13.81
CA VAL A 315 -11.80 0.61 13.42
C VAL A 315 -10.50 1.01 12.70
N MET A 316 -9.40 0.27 12.92
CA MET A 316 -8.15 0.48 12.21
C MET A 316 -8.14 -0.12 10.78
N GLY A 317 -9.09 -0.99 10.45
CA GLY A 317 -9.12 -1.68 9.15
C GLY A 317 -8.03 -2.75 8.94
N SER A 318 -7.96 -3.26 7.71
CA SER A 318 -6.90 -4.13 7.22
C SER A 318 -5.60 -3.33 7.00
N TRP A 319 -4.45 -4.01 6.95
CA TRP A 319 -3.15 -3.38 6.64
C TRP A 319 -2.79 -2.16 7.49
N SER A 320 -3.15 -2.18 8.79
CA SER A 320 -2.92 -1.10 9.75
C SER A 320 -1.47 -0.92 10.21
N ALA A 321 -0.50 -1.51 9.49
CA ALA A 321 0.94 -1.41 9.74
C ALA A 321 1.31 -1.65 11.22
N ALA A 322 1.94 -0.66 11.87
CA ALA A 322 2.36 -0.70 13.27
C ALA A 322 1.30 -0.10 14.23
N GLY A 323 0.07 0.13 13.76
CA GLY A 323 -1.03 0.64 14.58
C GLY A 323 -1.38 -0.29 15.73
N VAL A 324 -1.49 0.28 16.93
CA VAL A 324 -1.81 -0.46 18.16
C VAL A 324 -3.29 -0.33 18.49
N ALA A 325 -4.00 -1.47 18.55
CA ALA A 325 -5.44 -1.49 18.76
C ALA A 325 -5.86 -0.73 20.03
N SER A 326 -5.16 -0.92 21.15
CA SER A 326 -5.50 -0.26 22.43
C SER A 326 -5.42 1.27 22.40
N GLN A 327 -4.75 1.87 21.40
CA GLN A 327 -4.66 3.32 21.19
C GLN A 327 -5.82 3.89 20.33
N SER A 328 -6.70 3.02 19.82
CA SER A 328 -7.81 3.40 18.96
C SER A 328 -9.03 3.89 19.75
N VAL A 329 -9.73 4.88 19.20
CA VAL A 329 -11.00 5.38 19.73
C VAL A 329 -12.15 4.64 19.03
N THR A 330 -12.89 3.84 19.79
CA THR A 330 -14.06 3.11 19.27
C THR A 330 -15.23 4.07 18.98
N VAL A 331 -16.22 3.63 18.19
CA VAL A 331 -17.44 4.41 17.94
C VAL A 331 -18.15 4.76 19.25
N LEU A 332 -18.29 3.78 20.15
CA LEU A 332 -18.88 3.95 21.48
C LEU A 332 -18.12 5.01 22.30
N THR A 333 -16.79 4.91 22.33
CA THR A 333 -15.93 5.88 23.05
C THR A 333 -16.05 7.27 22.43
N GLY A 334 -16.05 7.38 21.10
CA GLY A 334 -16.24 8.65 20.40
C GLY A 334 -17.58 9.33 20.71
N ILE A 335 -18.68 8.56 20.76
CA ILE A 335 -20.00 9.06 21.14
C ILE A 335 -20.01 9.53 22.59
N LYS A 336 -19.47 8.74 23.53
CA LYS A 336 -19.35 9.13 24.95
C LYS A 336 -18.57 10.45 25.11
N ASN A 337 -17.42 10.57 24.44
CA ASN A 337 -16.60 11.78 24.47
C ASN A 337 -17.33 13.00 23.88
N ALA A 338 -18.12 12.81 22.82
CA ALA A 338 -18.84 13.90 22.16
C ALA A 338 -20.07 14.38 22.94
N LEU A 339 -20.74 13.47 23.66
CA LEU A 339 -21.92 13.74 24.49
C LEU A 339 -21.54 14.34 25.85
N GLY A 340 -20.48 13.82 26.49
CA GLY A 340 -20.09 14.19 27.85
C GLY A 340 -21.25 14.03 28.84
N ASP A 341 -21.37 14.96 29.77
CA ASP A 341 -22.42 14.93 30.81
C ASP A 341 -23.80 15.43 30.33
N LYS A 342 -23.95 15.75 29.04
CA LYS A 342 -25.19 16.32 28.49
C LYS A 342 -26.28 15.28 28.25
N GLY A 343 -25.97 14.00 28.36
CA GLY A 343 -26.90 12.90 28.15
C GLY A 343 -26.35 11.55 28.61
N LYS A 344 -27.08 10.48 28.34
CA LYS A 344 -26.74 9.11 28.72
C LYS A 344 -26.45 8.26 27.49
N VAL A 345 -25.38 7.46 27.54
CA VAL A 345 -25.12 6.42 26.53
C VAL A 345 -25.43 5.05 27.13
N ILE A 346 -26.28 4.26 26.48
CA ILE A 346 -26.51 2.86 26.80
C ILE A 346 -25.93 1.99 25.68
N TYR A 347 -25.36 0.84 26.02
CA TYR A 347 -24.63 -0.01 25.08
C TYR A 347 -25.09 -1.47 25.16
N ALA A 348 -25.24 -2.11 24.01
CA ALA A 348 -25.44 -3.55 23.89
C ALA A 348 -24.66 -4.13 22.70
N LYS A 349 -23.93 -5.24 22.91
CA LYS A 349 -23.09 -5.87 21.87
C LYS A 349 -23.89 -6.65 20.83
N ARG A 350 -24.91 -7.37 21.29
CA ARG A 350 -25.91 -8.11 20.50
C ARG A 350 -27.28 -7.62 20.94
N GLY A 351 -28.31 -7.73 20.11
CA GLY A 351 -29.62 -7.07 20.25
C GLY A 351 -30.47 -7.40 21.49
N GLU A 352 -29.87 -7.84 22.59
CA GLU A 352 -30.50 -7.94 23.90
C GLU A 352 -30.10 -6.71 24.71
N CYS A 353 -30.87 -5.64 24.56
CA CYS A 353 -30.97 -4.64 25.61
C CYS A 353 -31.81 -5.27 26.72
N HIS A 354 -31.21 -5.55 27.88
CA HIS A 354 -31.96 -5.83 29.11
C HIS A 354 -32.50 -4.53 29.73
#